data_AF-A0A154M9Q1-F1
#
_entry.id   AF-A0A154M9Q1-F1
#
_cell.length_a   1.000
_cell.length_b   1.000
_cell.length_c   1.000
_cell.angle_alpha   90.00
_cell.angle_beta   90.00
_cell.angle_gamma   90.00
#
_symmetry.space_group_name_H-M   'P 1'
#
loop_
_entity.id
_entity.type
_entity.pdbx_description
1 polymer ?
#
loop_
_entity_poly.entity_id
_entity_poly.type
_entity_poly.pdbx_seq_one_letter_code
_entity_poly.pdbx_strand_id
1 'polypeptide(L)'
;MRKIVMGILAVLLAGGGTVLASAPAQAGQLNGVCEDSELCVYRDSYRSGGIADFEWSVTDYSQWTFYGSSTTVNDNVSSIHNEGNILRVRIWEHANYGGRLLDVIGQNTVKDTLPGYDNTASSHQYFTG
;
A
#
# COMPACT_ATOMS: atom_id res chain seq x y z
N MET A 1 -27.09 -59.57 -34.21
CA MET A 1 -26.56 -58.49 -35.07
C MET A 1 -26.80 -57.14 -34.41
N ARG A 2 -25.73 -56.43 -34.03
CA ARG A 2 -25.56 -54.96 -34.16
C ARG A 2 -24.16 -54.63 -33.65
N LYS A 3 -23.27 -54.30 -34.59
CA LYS A 3 -21.96 -53.68 -34.33
C LYS A 3 -22.20 -52.20 -34.05
N ILE A 4 -21.38 -51.58 -33.20
CA ILE A 4 -20.79 -50.23 -33.39
C ILE A 4 -19.54 -50.16 -32.51
N VAL A 5 -18.51 -49.52 -33.08
CA VAL A 5 -17.10 -49.46 -32.72
C VAL A 5 -16.76 -48.00 -32.31
N MET A 6 -15.62 -47.82 -31.62
CA MET A 6 -14.82 -46.59 -31.42
C MET A 6 -15.38 -45.54 -30.43
N GLY A 7 -14.56 -44.85 -29.64
CA GLY A 7 -13.10 -44.68 -29.69
C GLY A 7 -12.53 -44.06 -28.39
N ILE A 8 -11.20 -44.13 -28.29
CA ILE A 8 -10.37 -43.64 -27.18
C ILE A 8 -10.21 -42.11 -27.30
N LEU A 9 -10.29 -41.39 -26.17
CA LEU A 9 -9.71 -40.06 -26.05
C LEU A 9 -8.96 -39.95 -24.70
N ALA A 10 -7.64 -39.83 -24.78
CA ALA A 10 -6.78 -39.51 -23.66
C ALA A 10 -6.79 -37.99 -23.44
N VAL A 11 -6.93 -37.56 -22.19
CA VAL A 11 -6.79 -36.15 -21.79
C VAL A 11 -5.75 -36.07 -20.68
N LEU A 12 -4.59 -35.51 -21.02
CA LEU A 12 -3.56 -35.04 -20.09
C LEU A 12 -3.99 -33.66 -19.58
N LEU A 13 -4.23 -33.50 -18.28
CA LEU A 13 -4.30 -32.17 -17.65
C LEU A 13 -3.09 -32.00 -16.73
N ALA A 14 -2.16 -31.15 -17.15
CA ALA A 14 -1.14 -30.57 -16.29
C ALA A 14 -1.82 -29.53 -15.38
N GLY A 15 -1.94 -29.83 -14.09
CA GLY A 15 -2.45 -28.89 -13.10
C GLY A 15 -1.36 -27.88 -12.72
N GLY A 16 -1.47 -26.65 -13.24
CA GLY A 16 -0.67 -25.51 -12.77
C GLY A 16 -1.10 -25.11 -11.36
N GLY A 17 -0.12 -25.01 -10.46
CA GLY A 17 -0.36 -24.54 -9.09
C GLY A 17 -0.76 -23.07 -9.07
N THR A 18 -1.95 -22.79 -8.57
CA THR A 18 -2.43 -21.44 -8.28
C THR A 18 -1.71 -20.93 -7.04
N VAL A 19 -0.82 -19.95 -7.19
CA VAL A 19 -0.35 -19.15 -6.07
C VAL A 19 -1.50 -18.25 -5.60
N LEU A 20 -2.15 -18.64 -4.52
CA LEU A 20 -3.13 -17.79 -3.85
C LEU A 20 -2.36 -16.70 -3.11
N ALA A 21 -2.26 -15.51 -3.71
CA ALA A 21 -1.82 -14.32 -3.01
C ALA A 21 -2.86 -13.99 -1.94
N SER A 22 -2.58 -14.31 -0.69
CA SER A 22 -3.35 -13.83 0.46
C SER A 22 -3.14 -12.33 0.57
N ALA A 23 -4.07 -11.53 0.03
CA ALA A 23 -4.16 -10.14 0.45
C ALA A 23 -4.39 -10.10 1.97
N PRO A 24 -3.70 -9.22 2.72
CA PRO A 24 -3.96 -9.11 4.15
C PRO A 24 -5.44 -8.79 4.36
N ALA A 25 -6.08 -9.47 5.31
CA ALA A 25 -7.44 -9.13 5.71
C ALA A 25 -7.40 -7.72 6.34
N GLN A 26 -7.86 -6.71 5.60
CA GLN A 26 -7.83 -5.31 6.00
C GLN A 26 -8.94 -5.06 7.02
N ALA A 27 -8.63 -5.27 8.30
CA ALA A 27 -9.53 -4.94 9.39
C ALA A 27 -9.38 -3.45 9.75
N GLY A 28 -10.20 -2.60 9.15
CA GLY A 28 -10.78 -1.42 9.84
C GLY A 28 -10.16 -0.03 9.66
N GLN A 29 -8.98 0.14 9.04
CA GLN A 29 -8.19 1.39 9.17
C GLN A 29 -7.61 1.88 7.83
N LEU A 30 -8.35 1.64 6.74
CA LEU A 30 -8.19 2.29 5.44
C LEU A 30 -9.59 2.77 5.04
N ASN A 31 -10.09 3.75 5.76
CA ASN A 31 -11.46 4.23 5.65
C ASN A 31 -11.55 5.53 4.84
N GLY A 32 -10.41 6.11 4.46
CA GLY A 32 -10.31 7.33 3.68
C GLY A 32 -10.62 8.60 4.46
N VAL A 33 -10.61 8.53 5.78
CA VAL A 33 -10.62 9.66 6.71
C VAL A 33 -9.25 9.68 7.38
N CYS A 34 -8.74 10.88 7.64
CA CYS A 34 -7.50 11.01 8.41
C CYS A 34 -7.87 11.24 9.87
N GLU A 35 -7.83 10.18 10.67
CA GLU A 35 -8.23 10.16 12.07
C GLU A 35 -7.02 10.34 13.02
N ASP A 36 -7.32 10.55 14.30
CA ASP A 36 -6.30 10.70 15.33
C ASP A 36 -5.38 9.47 15.34
N SER A 37 -4.07 9.69 15.47
CA SER A 37 -3.03 8.64 15.50
C SER A 37 -2.65 8.01 14.16
N GLU A 38 -3.20 8.49 13.05
CA GLU A 38 -2.88 7.97 11.71
C GLU A 38 -1.79 8.75 10.98
N LEU A 39 -1.12 8.06 10.07
CA LEU A 39 -0.36 8.64 8.99
C LEU A 39 -1.21 8.53 7.74
N CYS A 40 -1.58 9.69 7.20
CA CYS A 40 -2.35 9.80 5.99
C CYS A 40 -1.45 10.26 4.87
N VAL A 41 -1.40 9.49 3.80
CA VAL A 41 -0.70 9.83 2.58
C VAL A 41 -1.70 10.10 1.47
N TYR A 42 -1.43 11.13 0.69
CA TYR A 42 -2.33 11.61 -0.34
C TYR A 42 -1.66 11.54 -1.70
N ARG A 43 -2.43 11.13 -2.70
CA ARG A 43 -1.94 10.95 -4.06
C ARG A 43 -1.52 12.27 -4.70
N ASP A 44 -2.24 13.34 -4.41
CA ASP A 44 -2.01 14.63 -5.03
C ASP A 44 -1.50 15.62 -3.95
N SER A 45 -0.92 16.75 -4.37
CA SER A 45 -0.45 17.79 -3.45
C SER A 45 -1.61 18.40 -2.63
N TYR A 46 -1.27 19.11 -1.55
CA TYR A 46 -2.20 19.82 -0.67
C TYR A 46 -3.30 18.92 -0.07
N ARG A 47 -2.94 17.69 0.29
CA ARG A 47 -3.82 16.67 0.89
C ARG A 47 -5.08 16.42 0.07
N SER A 48 -4.90 16.32 -1.24
CA SER A 48 -6.01 16.12 -2.18
C SER A 48 -5.83 14.81 -2.96
N GLY A 49 -6.87 14.43 -3.71
CA GLY A 49 -6.88 13.18 -4.45
C GLY A 49 -7.22 11.97 -3.58
N GLY A 50 -6.66 10.81 -3.94
CA GLY A 50 -6.81 9.58 -3.17
C GLY A 50 -6.07 9.66 -1.84
N ILE A 51 -6.61 9.04 -0.80
CA ILE A 51 -6.06 8.99 0.55
C ILE A 51 -5.78 7.53 0.94
N ALA A 52 -4.67 7.28 1.63
CA ALA A 52 -4.43 6.06 2.37
C ALA A 52 -4.01 6.42 3.78
N ASP A 53 -4.78 5.96 4.75
CA ASP A 53 -4.63 6.10 6.18
C ASP A 53 -4.00 4.84 6.80
N PHE A 54 -3.09 5.01 7.76
CA PHE A 54 -2.39 3.89 8.41
C PHE A 54 -2.12 4.21 9.88
N GLU A 55 -2.53 3.33 10.79
CA GLU A 55 -2.18 3.42 12.21
C GLU A 55 -0.88 2.66 12.58
N TRP A 56 -0.31 1.90 11.64
CA TRP A 56 0.89 1.08 11.85
C TRP A 56 1.96 1.37 10.79
N SER A 57 3.16 0.86 11.06
CA SER A 57 4.27 0.96 10.10
C SER A 57 4.01 0.04 8.91
N VAL A 58 4.03 0.56 7.69
CA VAL A 58 3.85 -0.25 6.48
C VAL A 58 5.19 -0.51 5.84
N THR A 59 5.53 -1.79 5.69
CA THR A 59 6.80 -2.22 5.06
C THR A 59 6.77 -2.13 3.55
N ASP A 60 5.62 -2.19 2.88
CA ASP A 60 5.56 -2.23 1.42
C ASP A 60 4.24 -1.63 0.92
N TYR A 61 4.32 -0.42 0.35
CA TYR A 61 3.16 0.29 -0.20
C TYR A 61 2.58 -0.36 -1.46
N SER A 62 3.28 -1.28 -2.14
CA SER A 62 2.75 -1.96 -3.33
C SER A 62 1.56 -2.88 -3.02
N GLN A 63 1.40 -3.24 -1.74
CA GLN A 63 0.30 -4.06 -1.24
C GLN A 63 -0.95 -3.26 -0.90
N TRP A 64 -0.91 -1.93 -1.05
CA TRP A 64 -1.96 -1.02 -0.64
C TRP A 64 -2.36 -0.10 -1.79
N THR A 65 -3.65 0.22 -1.86
CA THR A 65 -4.20 1.22 -2.77
C THR A 65 -4.79 2.36 -1.98
N PHE A 66 -4.90 3.53 -2.62
CA PHE A 66 -5.70 4.62 -2.04
C PHE A 66 -7.16 4.16 -1.88
N TYR A 67 -7.81 4.60 -0.81
CA TYR A 67 -9.18 4.24 -0.47
C TYR A 67 -10.14 4.46 -1.65
N GLY A 68 -10.96 3.45 -1.92
CA GLY A 68 -11.93 3.47 -3.03
C GLY A 68 -11.29 3.49 -4.43
N SER A 69 -10.00 3.20 -4.57
CA SER A 69 -9.25 3.26 -5.83
C SER A 69 -8.45 1.99 -6.11
N SER A 70 -8.07 1.81 -7.38
CA SER A 70 -7.11 0.78 -7.83
C SER A 70 -5.68 1.30 -7.97
N THR A 71 -5.43 2.58 -7.71
CA THR A 71 -4.09 3.17 -7.73
C THR A 71 -3.32 2.75 -6.47
N THR A 72 -2.14 2.17 -6.65
CA THR A 72 -1.25 1.79 -5.55
C THR A 72 -0.72 3.01 -4.82
N VAL A 73 -0.47 2.89 -3.52
CA VAL A 73 0.19 3.94 -2.74
C VAL A 73 1.66 4.10 -3.13
N ASN A 74 2.31 2.99 -3.49
CA ASN A 74 3.73 2.95 -3.84
C ASN A 74 4.06 3.93 -4.97
N ASP A 75 5.07 4.78 -4.77
CA ASP A 75 5.55 5.76 -5.76
C ASP A 75 4.45 6.69 -6.29
N ASN A 76 3.38 6.91 -5.52
CA ASN A 76 2.25 7.76 -5.92
C ASN A 76 1.86 8.77 -4.83
N VAL A 77 2.70 9.00 -3.83
CA VAL A 77 2.41 9.94 -2.72
C VAL A 77 2.99 11.32 -3.03
N SER A 78 2.16 12.36 -2.88
CA SER A 78 2.52 13.77 -3.13
C SER A 78 2.27 14.72 -1.96
N SER A 79 1.54 14.27 -0.92
CA SER A 79 1.44 15.01 0.34
C SER A 79 1.13 14.09 1.52
N ILE A 80 1.43 14.54 2.73
CA ILE A 80 1.39 13.72 3.95
C ILE A 80 0.79 14.52 5.10
N HIS A 81 0.02 13.83 5.95
CA HIS A 81 -0.39 14.31 7.26
C HIS A 81 -0.11 13.22 8.30
N ASN A 82 0.72 13.51 9.31
CA ASN A 82 0.82 12.66 10.49
C ASN A 82 -0.04 13.28 11.59
N GLU A 83 -1.25 12.76 11.79
CA GLU A 83 -2.14 13.13 12.91
C GLU A 83 -1.69 12.50 14.24
N GLY A 84 -0.69 11.62 14.21
CA GLY A 84 -0.06 11.08 15.41
C GLY A 84 0.47 12.17 16.34
N ASN A 85 0.01 12.17 17.59
CA ASN A 85 0.50 13.03 18.66
C ASN A 85 1.64 12.39 19.49
N ILE A 86 1.89 11.09 19.32
CA ILE A 86 2.90 10.34 20.07
C ILE A 86 4.06 9.90 19.18
N LEU A 87 3.79 9.39 17.98
CA LEU A 87 4.81 8.77 17.14
C LEU A 87 5.22 9.70 15.99
N ARG A 88 6.52 9.71 15.72
CA ARG A 88 7.08 10.29 14.50
C ARG A 88 7.16 9.21 13.43
N VAL A 89 7.25 9.64 12.18
CA VAL A 89 7.28 8.73 11.04
C VAL A 89 8.53 8.96 10.20
N ARG A 90 9.23 7.88 9.85
CA ARG A 90 10.24 7.88 8.78
C ARG A 90 9.59 7.45 7.48
N ILE A 91 9.82 8.19 6.41
CA ILE A 91 9.36 7.85 5.05
C ILE A 91 10.55 7.33 4.26
N TRP A 92 10.38 6.21 3.58
CA TRP A 92 11.46 5.51 2.88
C TRP A 92 11.17 5.36 1.39
N GLU A 93 12.23 5.45 0.59
CA GLU A 93 12.20 5.37 -0.87
C GLU A 93 11.87 3.97 -1.39
N HIS A 94 12.20 2.92 -0.64
CA HIS A 94 11.93 1.55 -1.04
C HIS A 94 11.15 0.77 0.02
N ALA A 95 10.60 -0.38 -0.38
CA ALA A 95 9.99 -1.33 0.54
C ALA A 95 11.00 -1.81 1.61
N ASN A 96 10.46 -2.36 2.68
CA ASN A 96 11.13 -2.87 3.87
C ASN A 96 12.02 -1.83 4.57
N TYR A 97 11.59 -0.56 4.57
CA TYR A 97 12.35 0.57 5.14
C TYR A 97 13.74 0.71 4.50
N GLY A 98 13.84 0.34 3.22
CA GLY A 98 15.08 0.36 2.45
C GLY A 98 15.29 1.66 1.67
N GLY A 99 16.44 1.72 1.00
CA GLY A 99 16.80 2.88 0.18
C GLY A 99 17.11 4.11 1.00
N ARG A 100 16.89 5.29 0.41
CA ARG A 100 17.09 6.57 1.08
C ARG A 100 15.96 6.85 2.09
N LEU A 101 16.33 7.36 3.25
CA LEU A 101 15.39 8.04 4.14
C LEU A 101 14.97 9.36 3.49
N LEU A 102 13.69 9.47 3.10
CA LEU A 102 13.15 10.61 2.36
C LEU A 102 12.87 11.79 3.30
N ASP A 103 12.20 11.53 4.42
CA ASP A 103 11.84 12.54 5.42
C ASP A 103 11.58 11.91 6.78
N VAL A 104 11.59 12.75 7.82
CA VAL A 104 11.11 12.43 9.17
C VAL A 104 9.96 13.38 9.48
N ILE A 105 8.75 12.84 9.47
CA ILE A 105 7.53 13.59 9.77
C ILE A 105 7.34 13.64 11.28
N GLY A 106 7.24 14.86 11.80
CA GLY A 106 6.95 15.12 13.20
C GLY A 106 5.53 14.68 13.59
N GLN A 107 5.23 14.75 14.88
CA GLN A 107 3.87 14.62 15.37
C GLN A 107 3.00 15.79 14.87
N ASN A 108 1.71 15.56 14.64
CA ASN A 108 0.75 16.57 14.17
C ASN A 108 1.34 17.50 13.10
N THR A 109 1.94 16.90 12.06
CA THR A 109 2.73 17.60 11.06
C THR A 109 2.17 17.32 9.67
N VAL A 110 2.00 18.40 8.91
CA VAL A 110 1.54 18.39 7.52
C VAL A 110 2.71 18.67 6.57
N LYS A 111 2.75 17.94 5.46
CA LYS A 111 3.57 18.22 4.29
C LYS A 111 2.66 18.32 3.07
N ASP A 112 2.23 19.53 2.72
CA ASP A 112 1.35 19.76 1.56
C ASP A 112 2.04 19.50 0.21
N THR A 113 3.36 19.43 0.17
CA THR A 113 4.14 19.05 -1.02
C THR A 113 5.39 18.29 -0.58
N LEU A 114 5.95 17.46 -1.47
CA LEU A 114 7.15 16.65 -1.22
C LEU A 114 8.29 17.00 -2.19
N PRO A 115 8.82 18.23 -2.16
CA PRO A 115 9.87 18.65 -3.09
C PRO A 115 11.11 17.76 -2.96
N GLY A 116 11.53 17.15 -4.07
CA GLY A 116 12.70 16.28 -4.14
C GLY A 116 12.44 14.80 -3.83
N TYR A 117 11.20 14.42 -3.52
CA TYR A 117 10.82 13.01 -3.33
C TYR A 117 9.33 12.69 -3.61
N ASP A 118 8.66 13.59 -4.35
CA ASP A 118 7.31 13.37 -4.88
C ASP A 118 7.23 12.06 -5.67
N ASN A 119 6.18 11.26 -5.45
CA ASN A 119 5.98 9.99 -6.16
C ASN A 119 7.14 8.99 -6.01
N THR A 120 7.80 8.95 -4.84
CA THR A 120 8.90 7.99 -4.56
C THR A 120 8.78 7.22 -3.25
N ALA A 121 7.81 7.55 -2.39
CA ALA A 121 7.66 6.85 -1.12
C ALA A 121 7.13 5.43 -1.34
N SER A 122 7.75 4.45 -0.68
CA SER A 122 7.41 3.02 -0.81
C SER A 122 7.20 2.31 0.53
N SER A 123 7.60 2.90 1.66
CA SER A 123 7.29 2.38 2.99
C SER A 123 7.42 3.46 4.08
N HIS A 124 6.85 3.21 5.25
CA HIS A 124 7.00 4.10 6.41
C HIS A 124 7.13 3.35 7.72
N GLN A 125 7.89 3.94 8.63
CA GLN A 125 8.12 3.39 9.96
C GLN A 125 7.76 4.41 11.03
N TYR A 126 6.76 4.08 11.85
CA TYR A 126 6.58 4.74 13.13
C TYR A 126 7.72 4.39 14.07
N PHE A 127 8.17 5.39 14.82
CA PHE A 127 9.22 5.19 15.81
C PHE A 127 9.08 6.15 16.98
N THR A 128 9.51 5.68 18.14
CA THR A 128 9.73 6.51 19.32
C THR A 128 11.15 7.08 19.28
N GLY A 129 11.28 8.34 19.67
CA GLY A 129 12.57 9.00 19.90
C GLY A 129 13.05 8.79 21.32
#